data_AF-A0A371EH38-F1
#
_entry.id   AF-A0A371EH38-F1
#
_cell.length_a   1.000
_cell.length_b   1.000
_cell.length_c   1.000
_cell.angle_alpha   90.00
_cell.angle_beta   90.00
_cell.angle_gamma   90.00
#
_symmetry.space_group_name_H-M   'P 1'
#
loop_
_entity.id
_entity.type
_entity.pdbx_description
1 polymer ?
#
loop_
_entity_poly.entity_id
_entity_poly.type
_entity_poly.pdbx_seq_one_letter_code
_entity_poly.pdbx_strand_id
1 'polypeptide(L)'
;MWAAEQTEDELHQQVAMMKATAEKQGGATKEAASGQPFSEEIDGTSIPPNFREVIVEPFDETQDPHARLQAFQTQMHINGGNDALNCKL
;
A
#
# COMPACT_ATOMS: atom_id res chain seq x y z
N MET A 1 -28.13 -24.67 -15.32
CA MET A 1 -27.59 -23.81 -14.24
C MET A 1 -26.61 -24.67 -13.42
N TRP A 2 -25.52 -25.12 -14.04
CA TRP A 2 -24.55 -26.10 -13.47
C TRP A 2 -23.10 -25.61 -13.67
N ALA A 3 -22.86 -24.92 -14.79
CA ALA A 3 -21.56 -24.32 -15.10
C ALA A 3 -21.10 -23.26 -14.05
N ALA A 4 -22.03 -22.53 -13.44
CA ALA A 4 -21.70 -21.51 -12.42
C ALA A 4 -21.30 -22.12 -11.06
N GLU A 5 -21.86 -23.30 -10.72
CA GLU A 5 -21.56 -23.99 -9.45
C GLU A 5 -20.18 -24.68 -9.53
N GLN A 6 -19.83 -25.23 -10.70
CA GLN A 6 -18.50 -25.80 -10.94
C GLN A 6 -17.37 -24.76 -10.85
N THR A 7 -17.58 -23.53 -11.33
CA THR A 7 -16.59 -22.46 -11.21
C THR A 7 -16.40 -21.99 -9.78
N GLU A 8 -17.44 -22.08 -8.95
CA GLU A 8 -17.38 -21.71 -7.55
C GLU A 8 -16.54 -22.72 -6.74
N ASP A 9 -16.77 -24.02 -6.94
CA ASP A 9 -15.97 -25.08 -6.30
C ASP A 9 -14.48 -25.00 -6.69
N GLU A 10 -14.18 -24.73 -7.96
CA GLU A 10 -12.81 -24.57 -8.43
C GLU A 10 -12.11 -23.35 -7.80
N LEU A 11 -12.84 -22.24 -7.64
CA LEU A 11 -12.35 -21.05 -6.96
C LEU A 11 -12.06 -21.33 -5.48
N HIS A 12 -12.95 -22.04 -4.79
CA HIS A 12 -12.76 -22.43 -3.40
C HIS A 12 -11.54 -23.34 -3.22
N GLN A 13 -11.31 -24.27 -4.15
CA GLN A 13 -10.16 -25.16 -4.12
C GLN A 13 -8.84 -24.40 -4.37
N GLN A 14 -8.81 -23.45 -5.30
CA GLN A 14 -7.64 -22.59 -5.51
C GLN A 14 -7.33 -21.75 -4.27
N VAL A 15 -8.34 -21.14 -3.64
CA VAL A 15 -8.15 -20.35 -2.41
C VAL A 15 -7.62 -21.23 -1.27
N ALA A 16 -8.13 -22.46 -1.13
CA ALA A 16 -7.64 -23.40 -0.11
C ALA A 16 -6.18 -23.79 -0.34
N MET A 17 -5.78 -24.08 -1.59
CA MET A 17 -4.38 -24.37 -1.93
C MET A 17 -3.47 -23.16 -1.70
N MET A 18 -3.90 -21.96 -2.05
CA MET A 18 -3.12 -20.73 -1.81
C MET A 18 -2.90 -20.48 -0.32
N LYS A 19 -3.93 -20.66 0.51
CA LYS A 19 -3.81 -20.53 1.97
C LYS A 19 -2.89 -21.60 2.58
N ALA A 20 -3.04 -22.86 2.19
CA ALA A 20 -2.17 -23.94 2.69
C ALA A 20 -0.71 -23.75 2.28
N THR A 21 -0.46 -23.13 1.11
CA THR A 21 0.91 -22.82 0.65
C THR A 21 1.51 -21.65 1.42
N ALA A 22 0.70 -20.62 1.73
CA ALA A 22 1.12 -19.49 2.55
C ALA A 22 1.51 -19.91 3.98
N GLU A 23 0.77 -20.85 4.58
CA GLU A 23 1.09 -21.39 5.92
C GLU A 23 2.37 -22.24 5.93
N LYS A 24 2.71 -22.91 4.81
CA LYS A 24 3.92 -23.74 4.68
C LYS A 24 5.19 -22.94 4.37
N GLN A 25 5.04 -21.71 3.88
CA GLN A 25 6.13 -20.77 3.59
C GLN A 25 6.48 -19.89 4.81
N GLY A 26 6.23 -20.35 6.03
CA GLY A 26 6.72 -19.77 7.29
C GLY A 26 8.25 -19.89 7.46
N GLY A 27 9.02 -19.47 6.47
CA GLY A 27 10.47 -19.43 6.46
C GLY A 27 10.94 -18.06 6.01
N ALA A 28 11.22 -17.19 6.99
CA ALA A 28 11.95 -15.93 6.86
C ALA A 28 11.28 -14.80 6.08
N THR A 29 9.98 -14.56 6.27
CA THR A 29 9.52 -13.17 6.31
C THR A 29 9.75 -12.71 7.73
N LYS A 30 10.53 -11.65 7.95
CA LYS A 30 10.57 -10.96 9.24
C LYS A 30 9.11 -10.63 9.58
N GLU A 31 8.50 -11.42 10.44
CA GLU A 31 7.26 -11.04 11.09
C GLU A 31 7.55 -9.65 11.67
N ALA A 32 6.86 -8.63 11.15
CA ALA A 32 6.79 -7.37 11.85
C ALA A 32 6.37 -7.73 13.27
N ALA A 33 7.26 -7.46 14.24
CA ALA A 33 7.05 -7.81 15.63
C ALA A 33 5.64 -7.41 16.01
N SER A 34 4.86 -8.37 16.53
CA SER A 34 3.44 -8.23 16.86
C SER A 34 3.19 -6.91 17.60
N GLY A 35 2.71 -5.89 16.89
CA GLY A 35 2.41 -4.57 17.47
C GLY A 35 3.01 -3.35 16.78
N GLN A 36 3.98 -3.49 15.87
CA GLN A 36 4.49 -2.31 15.14
C GLN A 36 3.80 -2.14 13.78
N PRO A 37 3.15 -0.99 13.50
CA PRO A 37 2.42 -0.77 12.25
C PRO A 37 3.33 -0.62 11.02
N PHE A 38 4.62 -0.32 11.22
CA PHE A 38 5.58 -0.06 10.15
C PHE A 38 6.85 -0.92 10.27
N SER A 39 7.59 -1.04 9.16
CA SER A 39 8.92 -1.65 9.14
C SER A 39 9.91 -0.86 10.00
N GLU A 40 11.01 -1.50 10.42
CA GLU A 40 12.07 -0.87 11.20
C GLU A 40 12.72 0.33 10.47
N GLU A 41 12.77 0.29 9.14
CA GLU A 41 13.21 1.41 8.30
C GLU A 41 12.30 2.63 8.48
N ILE A 42 11.00 2.42 8.35
CA ILE A 42 10.01 3.49 8.51
C ILE A 42 10.05 3.98 9.96
N ASP A 43 9.97 3.08 10.94
CA ASP A 43 9.94 3.41 12.37
C ASP A 43 11.22 4.10 12.88
N GLY A 44 12.38 3.75 12.34
CA GLY A 44 13.65 4.40 12.63
C GLY A 44 13.81 5.79 11.98
N THR A 45 13.02 6.12 10.96
CA THR A 45 13.14 7.41 10.26
C THR A 45 12.64 8.57 11.14
N SER A 46 13.54 9.44 11.58
CA SER A 46 13.19 10.62 12.39
C SER A 46 12.58 11.71 11.52
N ILE A 47 11.45 12.29 11.95
CA ILE A 47 10.77 13.40 11.26
C ILE A 47 11.57 14.69 11.49
N PRO A 48 12.12 15.33 10.44
CA PRO A 48 12.81 16.61 10.59
C PRO A 48 11.85 17.71 11.09
N PRO A 49 12.31 18.66 11.92
CA PRO A 49 11.45 19.72 12.47
C PRO A 49 10.75 20.60 11.42
N ASN A 50 11.32 20.69 10.22
CA ASN A 50 10.80 21.50 9.11
C ASN A 50 10.06 20.66 8.06
N PHE A 51 9.82 19.36 8.32
CA PHE A 51 9.07 18.52 7.40
C PHE A 51 7.60 18.98 7.35
N ARG A 52 7.04 19.03 6.15
CA ARG A 52 5.64 19.36 5.93
C ARG A 52 5.01 18.21 5.17
N GLU A 53 3.92 17.70 5.73
CA GLU A 53 3.11 16.68 5.07
C GLU A 53 2.55 17.22 3.75
N VAL A 54 2.55 16.35 2.74
CA VAL A 54 2.03 16.68 1.41
C VAL A 54 0.50 16.52 1.42
N ILE A 55 -0.22 17.63 1.57
CA ILE A 55 -1.69 17.61 1.46
C ILE A 55 -2.06 17.65 -0.03
N VAL A 56 -2.73 16.60 -0.50
CA VAL A 56 -3.22 16.50 -1.88
C VAL A 56 -4.73 16.65 -1.88
N GLU A 57 -5.24 17.60 -2.66
CA GLU A 57 -6.69 17.81 -2.77
C GLU A 57 -7.38 16.63 -3.50
N PRO A 58 -8.56 16.20 -3.04
CA PRO A 58 -9.35 15.16 -3.71
C PRO A 58 -9.69 15.52 -5.17
N PHE A 59 -10.06 14.51 -5.96
CA PHE A 59 -10.51 14.74 -7.34
C PHE A 59 -11.98 15.07 -7.36
N ASP A 60 -12.29 16.26 -7.89
CA ASP A 60 -13.64 16.76 -8.04
C ASP A 60 -14.21 16.48 -9.45
N GLU A 61 -13.47 15.79 -10.32
CA GLU A 61 -13.81 15.46 -11.71
C GLU A 61 -14.02 16.69 -12.62
N THR A 62 -13.89 17.90 -12.10
CA THR A 62 -14.00 19.15 -12.88
C THR A 62 -12.67 19.60 -13.46
N GLN A 63 -11.58 19.16 -12.84
CA GLN A 63 -10.21 19.49 -13.24
C GLN A 63 -9.75 18.63 -14.42
N ASP A 64 -8.92 19.21 -15.29
CA ASP A 64 -8.25 18.47 -16.35
C ASP A 64 -7.38 17.34 -15.74
N PRO A 65 -7.60 16.06 -16.13
CA PRO A 65 -6.87 14.93 -15.55
C PRO A 65 -5.35 15.02 -15.73
N HIS A 66 -4.89 15.57 -16.85
CA HIS A 66 -3.45 15.69 -17.13
C HIS A 66 -2.81 16.79 -16.28
N ALA A 67 -3.43 17.97 -16.17
CA ALA A 67 -2.98 19.06 -15.33
C ALA A 67 -2.96 18.65 -13.85
N ARG A 68 -3.98 17.91 -13.41
CA ARG A 68 -4.04 17.37 -12.05
C ARG A 68 -2.90 16.40 -11.77
N LEU A 69 -2.64 15.46 -12.69
CA LEU A 69 -1.52 14.52 -12.54
C LEU A 69 -0.18 15.26 -12.49
N GLN A 70 0.01 16.26 -13.35
CA GLN A 70 1.24 17.06 -13.38
C GLN A 70 1.45 17.85 -12.08
N ALA A 71 0.39 18.44 -11.53
CA ALA A 71 0.43 19.14 -10.25
C ALA A 71 0.83 18.18 -9.12
N PHE A 72 0.22 17.00 -9.05
CA PHE A 72 0.57 15.97 -8.07
C PHE A 72 2.04 15.55 -8.18
N GLN A 73 2.52 15.23 -9.39
CA GLN A 73 3.91 14.83 -9.62
C GLN A 73 4.90 15.93 -9.20
N THR A 74 4.58 17.19 -9.52
CA THR A 74 5.39 18.36 -9.15
C THR A 74 5.44 18.50 -7.63
N GLN A 75 4.30 18.35 -6.95
CA GLN A 75 4.21 18.46 -5.50
C GLN A 75 5.00 17.35 -4.80
N MET A 76 4.93 16.11 -5.29
CA MET A 76 5.74 14.99 -4.78
C MET A 76 7.24 15.21 -4.99
N HIS A 77 7.63 15.79 -6.13
CA HIS A 77 9.02 16.07 -6.43
C HIS A 77 9.58 17.21 -5.55
N ILE A 78 8.84 18.29 -5.36
CA ILE A 78 9.24 19.44 -4.54
C ILE A 78 9.36 19.06 -3.06
N ASN A 79 8.40 18.28 -2.54
CA ASN A 79 8.41 17.86 -1.14
C ASN A 79 9.38 16.71 -0.86
N GLY A 80 10.17 16.30 -1.86
CA GLY A 80 11.26 15.36 -1.70
C GLY A 80 10.79 14.02 -1.17
N GLY A 81 9.69 13.49 -1.73
CA GLY A 81 9.01 12.22 -1.41
C GLY A 81 9.82 11.25 -0.55
N ASN A 82 9.82 11.51 0.76
CA ASN A 82 10.35 10.55 1.71
C ASN A 82 9.18 9.66 2.11
N ASP A 83 9.02 8.58 1.35
CA ASP A 83 7.91 7.64 1.52
C ASP A 83 7.84 7.10 2.95
N ALA A 84 8.98 6.91 3.62
CA ALA A 84 9.03 6.50 5.01
C ALA A 84 8.46 7.58 5.97
N LEU A 85 8.71 8.86 5.71
CA LEU A 85 8.11 9.96 6.48
C LEU A 85 6.63 10.13 6.17
N ASN A 86 6.22 10.02 4.90
CA ASN A 86 4.82 10.13 4.49
C ASN A 86 3.97 8.97 5.04
N CYS A 87 4.53 7.76 5.16
CA CYS A 87 3.82 6.65 5.78
C CYS A 87 3.57 6.84 7.29
N LYS A 88 4.38 7.67 7.96
CA LYS A 88 4.33 7.89 9.41
C LYS A 88 3.35 8.96 9.87
N LEU A 89 3.01 9.90 9.00
CA LEU A 89 2.15 11.06 9.30
C LEU A 89 0.71 10.74 8.94
#